data_AF-A0A6M4GTQ2-F1
#
_entry.id   AF-A0A6M4GTQ2-F1
#
_cell.length_a   1.000
_cell.length_b   1.000
_cell.length_c   1.000
_cell.angle_alpha   90.00
_cell.angle_beta   90.00
_cell.angle_gamma   90.00
#
_symmetry.space_group_name_H-M   'P 1'
#
loop_
_entity.id
_entity.type
_entity.pdbx_description
1 polymer ?
#
loop_
_entity_poly.entity_id
_entity_poly.type
_entity_poly.pdbx_seq_one_letter_code
_entity_poly.pdbx_strand_id
1 'polypeptide(L)' 'MDLRTESAVLELQPGQVIALDDAQGTSVRARCGALWLTEEGQTQDFVLGAGERRVIASRGRTLIQAMQTSWVSIRPTQFA' A
#
# COMPACT_ATOMS: atom_id res chain seq x y z
N MET A 1 -1.79 15.36 13.02
CA MET A 1 -2.27 15.84 11.71
C MET A 1 -3.00 14.66 11.10
N ASP A 2 -4.32 14.69 11.09
CA ASP A 2 -5.12 13.59 10.53
C ASP A 2 -5.50 13.97 9.09
N LEU A 3 -4.84 13.32 8.14
CA LEU A 3 -5.11 13.54 6.72
C LEU A 3 -6.28 12.62 6.30
N ARG A 4 -7.44 13.19 6.01
CA ARG A 4 -8.60 12.45 5.46
C ARG A 4 -8.62 12.63 3.93
N THR A 5 -8.11 11.65 3.20
CA THR A 5 -8.09 11.62 1.73
C THR A 5 -8.86 10.42 1.21
N GLU A 6 -9.81 10.62 0.29
CA GLU A 6 -10.50 9.51 -0.41
C GLU A 6 -9.54 8.70 -1.28
N SER A 7 -8.45 9.32 -1.75
CA SER A 7 -7.33 8.63 -2.36
C SER A 7 -6.06 9.45 -2.20
N ALA A 8 -4.92 8.76 -2.10
CA ALA A 8 -3.61 9.37 -2.03
C ALA A 8 -2.73 8.85 -3.15
N VAL A 9 -1.93 9.73 -3.74
CA VAL A 9 -0.81 9.35 -4.61
C VAL A 9 0.45 9.95 -3.99
N LEU A 10 1.42 9.10 -3.71
CA LEU A 10 2.64 9.47 -3.00
C LEU A 10 3.84 8.97 -3.78
N GLU A 11 4.87 9.80 -3.87
CA GLU A 11 6.20 9.35 -4.23
C GLU A 11 6.90 8.82 -2.97
N LEU A 12 7.51 7.64 -3.08
CA LEU A 12 8.35 7.04 -2.06
C LEU A 12 9.73 6.78 -2.65
N GLN A 13 10.75 7.28 -1.97
CA GLN A 13 12.15 6.95 -2.21
C GLN A 13 12.48 5.56 -1.64
N PRO A 14 13.52 4.89 -2.16
CA PRO A 14 13.93 3.57 -1.66
C PRO A 14 14.11 3.56 -0.13
N GLY A 15 13.49 2.58 0.53
CA GLY A 15 13.53 2.43 1.98
C GLY A 15 12.49 3.26 2.76
N GLN A 16 11.78 4.20 2.12
CA GLN A 16 10.66 4.88 2.78
C GLN A 16 9.49 3.93 2.99
N VAL A 17 8.85 4.06 4.16
CA VAL A 17 7.76 3.20 4.62
C VAL A 17 6.52 4.04 4.92
N ILE A 18 5.36 3.53 4.48
CA ILE A 18 4.04 4.00 4.93
C ILE A 18 3.41 2.88 5.76
N ALA A 19 2.82 3.26 6.90
CA ALA A 19 1.93 2.39 7.66
C ALA A 19 0.47 2.73 7.35
N LEU A 20 -0.33 1.70 7.09
CA LEU A 20 -1.78 1.79 7.00
C LEU A 20 -2.38 0.97 8.15
N ASP A 21 -3.16 1.63 9.01
CA ASP A 21 -3.87 1.01 10.12
C ASP A 21 -5.34 0.80 9.76
N ASP A 22 -5.91 -0.35 10.14
CA ASP A 22 -7.31 -0.75 9.86
C ASP A 22 -7.74 -0.52 8.39
N ALA A 23 -6.87 -0.90 7.46
CA ALA A 23 -7.01 -0.58 6.04
C ALA A 23 -7.62 -1.72 5.21
N GLN A 24 -8.33 -2.67 5.84
CA GLN A 24 -8.97 -3.78 5.14
C GLN A 24 -9.83 -3.27 3.98
N GLY A 25 -9.69 -3.88 2.80
CA GLY A 25 -10.43 -3.44 1.61
C GLY A 25 -9.86 -2.17 0.96
N THR A 26 -8.70 -1.66 1.37
CA THR A 26 -7.99 -0.60 0.66
C THR A 26 -7.16 -1.18 -0.49
N SER A 27 -7.21 -0.57 -1.68
CA SER A 27 -6.35 -0.94 -2.80
C SER A 27 -5.06 -0.12 -2.80
N VAL A 28 -3.94 -0.83 -2.80
CA VAL A 28 -2.58 -0.30 -3.00
C VAL A 28 -2.12 -0.69 -4.40
N ARG A 29 -1.61 0.27 -5.18
CA ARG A 29 -1.08 0.02 -6.53
C ARG A 29 0.27 0.69 -6.69
N ALA A 30 1.27 -0.08 -7.15
CA ALA A 30 2.52 0.47 -7.63
C ALA A 30 2.30 1.02 -9.04
N ARG A 31 2.24 2.35 -9.21
CA ARG A 31 2.11 2.96 -10.54
C ARG A 31 3.42 2.84 -11.32
N CYS A 32 4.54 2.90 -10.61
CA CYS A 32 5.88 2.62 -11.11
C CYS A 32 6.79 2.11 -9.98
N GLY A 33 7.98 1.60 -10.34
CA GLY A 33 8.95 1.01 -9.42
C GLY A 33 8.47 -0.31 -8.82
N ALA A 34 8.90 -0.60 -7.59
CA ALA A 34 8.59 -1.83 -6.89
C ALA A 34 8.36 -1.59 -5.39
N LEU A 35 7.33 -2.24 -4.85
CA LEU A 35 6.94 -2.15 -3.44
C LEU A 35 7.02 -3.52 -2.76
N TRP A 36 7.43 -3.54 -1.50
CA TRP A 36 7.26 -4.67 -0.60
C TRP A 36 6.19 -4.34 0.44
N LEU A 37 5.30 -5.30 0.69
CA LEU A 37 4.18 -5.16 1.61
C LEU A 37 4.19 -6.33 2.60
N THR A 38 4.02 -6.02 3.88
CA THR A 38 3.71 -6.99 4.92
C THR A 38 2.41 -6.61 5.60
N GLU A 39 1.55 -7.59 5.84
CA GLU A 39 0.24 -7.41 6.46
C GLU A 39 0.20 -8.23 7.75
N GLU A 40 -0.19 -7.59 8.85
CA GLU A 40 -0.36 -8.28 10.13
C GLU A 40 -1.32 -9.46 10.00
N GLY A 41 -0.94 -10.62 10.52
CA GLY A 41 -1.74 -11.85 10.46
C GLY A 41 -1.65 -12.63 9.14
N GLN A 42 -0.97 -12.10 8.12
CA GLN A 42 -0.66 -12.86 6.90
C GLN A 42 0.67 -13.62 7.06
N THR A 43 0.71 -14.84 6.53
CA THR A 43 1.89 -15.73 6.65
C THR A 43 3.00 -15.42 5.65
N GLN A 44 2.74 -14.54 4.69
CA GLN A 44 3.68 -14.17 3.64
C GLN A 44 3.61 -12.68 3.36
N ASP A 45 4.74 -12.15 2.89
CA ASP A 45 4.81 -10.82 2.32
C ASP A 45 4.42 -10.82 0.84
N PHE A 46 4.29 -9.62 0.29
CA PHE A 46 3.92 -9.40 -1.10
C PHE A 46 4.85 -8.38 -1.74
N VAL A 47 5.26 -8.66 -2.97
CA VAL A 47 5.98 -7.69 -3.81
C VAL A 47 5.03 -7.27 -4.92
N LEU A 48 4.95 -5.96 -5.16
CA LEU A 48 4.22 -5.38 -6.29
C LEU A 48 5.21 -4.71 -7.22
N GLY A 49 5.29 -5.21 -8.46
CA GLY A 49 5.94 -4.53 -9.57
C GLY A 49 5.08 -3.43 -10.18
N ALA A 50 5.65 -2.68 -11.12
CA ALA A 50 4.96 -1.60 -11.82
C ALA A 50 3.64 -2.09 -12.47
N GLY A 51 2.56 -1.37 -12.17
CA GLY A 51 1.21 -1.66 -12.66
C GLY A 51 0.40 -2.59 -11.73
N GLU A 52 1.06 -3.40 -10.91
CA GLU A 52 0.42 -4.38 -10.03
C GLU A 52 -0.30 -3.73 -8.86
N ARG A 53 -1.33 -4.42 -8.38
CA ARG A 53 -2.18 -3.95 -7.28
C ARG A 53 -2.43 -5.06 -6.27
N ARG A 54 -2.66 -4.63 -5.04
CA ARG A 54 -3.12 -5.45 -3.94
C ARG A 54 -4.30 -4.81 -3.25
N VAL A 55 -5.25 -5.62 -2.79
CA VAL A 55 -6.28 -5.19 -1.84
C VAL A 55 -5.87 -5.73 -0.49
N ILE A 56 -5.78 -4.86 0.50
CA ILE A 56 -5.37 -5.24 1.86
C ILE A 56 -6.44 -6.18 2.44
N ALA A 57 -6.00 -7.35 2.89
CA ALA A 57 -6.88 -8.37 3.45
C ALA A 57 -6.98 -8.27 4.97
N SER A 58 -5.89 -7.83 5.63
CA SER A 58 -5.84 -7.70 7.09
C SER A 58 -6.64 -6.50 7.62
N ARG A 59 -7.20 -6.67 8.82
CA ARG A 59 -7.73 -5.57 9.66
C ARG A 59 -6.67 -4.97 10.59
N GLY A 60 -5.50 -5.59 10.68
CA GLY A 60 -4.36 -5.08 11.43
C GLY A 60 -3.53 -4.09 10.61
N ARG A 61 -2.31 -3.82 11.08
CA ARG A 61 -1.39 -2.90 10.40
C ARG A 61 -0.84 -3.52 9.11
N THR A 62 -0.77 -2.71 8.07
CA THR A 62 -0.02 -3.01 6.83
C THR A 62 1.14 -2.05 6.68
N LEU A 63 2.33 -2.56 6.39
CA LEU A 63 3.49 -1.74 6.01
C LEU A 63 3.71 -1.83 4.51
N ILE A 64 4.00 -0.68 3.89
CA ILE A 64 4.34 -0.57 2.47
C ILE A 64 5.71 0.09 2.40
N GLN A 65 6.71 -0.61 1.88
CA GLN A 65 8.06 -0.09 1.68
C GLN A 65 8.39 0.01 0.19
N ALA A 66 8.98 1.13 -0.21
CA ALA A 66 9.55 1.27 -1.54
C ALA A 66 10.88 0.51 -1.65
N MET A 67 10.97 -0.44 -2.59
CA MET A 67 12.23 -1.13 -2.94
C MET A 67 13.05 -0.33 -3.95
N GLN A 68 12.38 0.52 -4.73
CA GLN A 68 12.91 1.46 -5.71
C GLN A 68 12.11 2.75 -5.61
N THR A 69 12.56 3.84 -6.24
CA THR A 69 11.71 5.05 -6.34
C THR A 69 10.38 4.69 -6.98
N SER A 70 9.29 4.92 -6.26
CA SER A 70 7.97 4.39 -6.59
C SER A 70 6.90 5.45 -6.40
N TRP A 71 5.96 5.53 -7.35
CA TRP A 71 4.71 6.22 -7.16
C TRP A 71 3.65 5.21 -6.75
N VAL A 72 3.13 5.35 -5.53
CA VAL A 72 2.07 4.49 -5.01
C VAL A 72 0.74 5.24 -5.06
N SER A 73 -0.33 4.54 -5.42
CA SER A 73 -1.68 5.03 -5.17
C SER A 73 -2.43 4.15 -4.21
N ILE A 74 -3.07 4.79 -3.23
CA ILE A 74 -3.82 4.17 -2.14
C ILE A 74 -5.24 4.73 -2.20
N ARG A 75 -6.24 3.85 -2.26
CA ARG A 75 -7.65 4.23 -2.34
C ARG A 75 -8.56 3.14 -1.74
N PRO A 76 -9.66 3.48 -1.06
CA PRO A 76 -10.68 2.51 -0.68
C PRO A 76 -11.18 1.76 -1.92
N THR A 77 -11.43 0.45 -1.78
CA THR A 77 -12.15 -0.28 -2.83
C THR A 77 -13.64 0.01 -2.62
N GLN A 78 -14.27 0.72 -3.56
CA GLN A 78 -15.71 0.96 -3.50
C GLN A 78 -16.41 -0.38 -3.69
N PHE A 79 -17.06 -0.89 -2.65
CA PHE A 79 -18.03 -1.97 -2.79
C PHE A 79 -19.32 -1.34 -3.31
N ALA A 80 -19.78 -1.82 -4.46
CA ALA A 80 -21.15 -1.60 -4.92
C ALA A 80 -22.12 -2.39 -4.04
#